data_AF-A0AAV2KYN2-F1
#
_entry.id   AF-A0AAV2KYN2-F1
#
_cell.length_a   1.000
_cell.length_b   1.000
_cell.length_c   1.000
_cell.angle_alpha   90.00
_cell.angle_beta   90.00
_cell.angle_gamma   90.00
#
_symmetry.space_group_name_H-M   'P 1'
#
loop_
_entity.id
_entity.type
_entity.pdbx_description
1 polymer ?
#
loop_
_entity_poly.entity_id
_entity_poly.type
_entity_poly.pdbx_seq_one_letter_code
_entity_poly.pdbx_strand_id
1 'polypeptide(L)'
;MDAIQANILAALKNVQDDIKREFNDKIDTLKTEVSGFREEIVGRLEGLNADLNGVTQRVEEAEQRVADMEEFSADVKDALEHTLQLQLELQTRLTDIESRTRRNNIRVHGIVEEVEGTSVQTFMETFIKTELALPEVNLSIQRCHRSLGPKPPQGANPRSIVIYFQEFKTKELVLRSAWRKAKLRVFYGGDGDSAVYNSAEDATEDLKRRGLLSGVAGAAVEEMVTSPDGARGDGFTRVTRKRSKEELTRIIQEKLKVFRRDQTKRLAH
;
A
#
# COMPACT_ATOMS: atom_id res chain seq x y z
N MET A 1 39.85 -96.37 -61.06
CA MET A 1 38.76 -95.67 -60.34
C MET A 1 39.26 -95.08 -59.02
N ASP A 2 40.16 -95.76 -58.31
CA ASP A 2 40.70 -95.34 -57.00
C ASP A 2 41.38 -93.97 -56.97
N ALA A 3 42.15 -93.60 -58.00
CA ALA A 3 42.80 -92.28 -58.06
C ALA A 3 41.81 -91.11 -58.20
N ILE A 4 40.67 -91.34 -58.86
CA ILE A 4 39.61 -90.32 -59.03
C ILE A 4 38.88 -90.13 -57.71
N GLN A 5 38.58 -91.22 -57.01
CA GLN A 5 37.88 -91.20 -55.72
C GLN A 5 38.73 -90.56 -54.61
N ALA A 6 40.05 -90.80 -54.60
CA ALA A 6 40.99 -90.15 -53.69
C ALA A 6 41.10 -88.63 -53.94
N ASN A 7 41.12 -88.19 -55.21
CA ASN A 7 41.10 -86.77 -55.55
C ASN A 7 39.81 -86.06 -55.12
N ILE A 8 38.65 -86.72 -55.28
CA ILE A 8 37.36 -86.16 -54.84
C ILE A 8 37.31 -86.02 -53.31
N LEU A 9 37.79 -87.03 -52.56
CA LEU A 9 37.89 -86.96 -51.10
C LEU A 9 38.84 -85.86 -50.62
N ALA A 10 39.98 -85.67 -51.28
CA ALA A 10 40.91 -84.59 -50.99
C ALA A 10 40.29 -83.21 -51.28
N ALA A 11 39.58 -83.06 -52.41
CA ALA A 11 38.88 -81.82 -52.75
C ALA A 11 37.75 -81.50 -51.76
N LEU A 12 36.96 -82.49 -51.34
CA LEU A 12 35.92 -82.32 -50.32
C LEU A 12 36.50 -81.94 -48.95
N LYS A 13 37.65 -82.52 -48.59
CA LYS A 13 38.36 -82.16 -47.36
C LYS A 13 38.89 -80.73 -47.41
N ASN A 14 39.48 -80.32 -48.54
CA ASN A 14 39.92 -78.94 -48.74
C ASN A 14 38.76 -77.96 -48.66
N VAL A 15 37.63 -78.24 -49.33
CA VAL A 15 36.42 -77.41 -49.24
C VAL A 15 35.87 -77.36 -47.81
N GLN A 16 35.89 -78.48 -47.08
CA GLN A 16 35.46 -78.51 -45.69
C GLN A 16 36.38 -77.66 -44.79
N ASP A 17 37.69 -77.71 -45.02
CA ASP A 17 38.67 -76.94 -44.25
C ASP A 17 38.61 -75.44 -44.61
N ASP A 18 38.36 -75.10 -45.87
CA ASP A 18 38.11 -73.72 -46.34
C ASP A 18 36.83 -73.15 -45.72
N ILE A 19 35.74 -73.92 -45.71
CA ILE A 19 34.47 -73.50 -45.07
C ILE A 19 34.67 -73.28 -43.57
N LYS A 20 35.38 -74.19 -42.88
CA LYS A 20 35.68 -74.01 -41.44
C LYS A 20 36.54 -72.77 -41.20
N ARG A 21 37.50 -72.51 -42.08
CA ARG A 21 38.37 -71.34 -42.00
C ARG A 21 37.56 -70.05 -42.18
N GLU A 22 36.79 -69.93 -43.25
CA GLU A 22 35.95 -68.75 -43.48
C GLU A 22 34.92 -68.54 -42.37
N PHE A 23 34.35 -69.62 -41.82
CA PHE A 23 33.39 -69.54 -40.73
C PHE A 23 34.05 -69.08 -39.43
N ASN A 24 35.23 -69.60 -39.10
CA ASN A 24 36.00 -69.14 -37.94
C ASN A 24 36.45 -67.68 -38.11
N ASP A 25 36.90 -67.29 -39.31
CA ASP A 25 37.29 -65.91 -39.61
C ASP A 25 36.11 -64.94 -39.43
N LYS A 26 34.90 -65.32 -39.87
CA LYS A 26 33.67 -64.55 -39.63
C LYS A 26 33.28 -64.49 -38.16
N ILE A 27 33.39 -65.61 -37.42
CA ILE A 27 33.14 -65.65 -35.98
C ILE A 27 34.09 -64.70 -35.25
N ASP A 28 35.37 -64.71 -35.60
CA ASP A 28 36.36 -63.86 -34.93
C ASP A 28 36.15 -62.39 -35.28
N THR A 29 35.79 -62.08 -36.54
CA THR A 29 35.36 -60.73 -36.93
C THR A 29 34.15 -60.26 -36.09
N LEU A 30 33.11 -61.09 -35.97
CA LEU A 30 31.93 -60.76 -35.16
C LEU A 30 32.27 -60.59 -33.68
N LYS A 31 33.16 -61.41 -33.11
CA LYS A 31 33.61 -61.23 -31.73
C LYS A 31 34.30 -59.89 -31.54
N THR A 32 35.13 -59.47 -32.51
CA THR A 32 35.82 -58.17 -32.44
C THR A 32 34.83 -57.01 -32.52
N GLU A 33 33.84 -57.06 -33.41
CA GLU A 33 32.80 -56.04 -33.52
C GLU A 33 31.94 -55.96 -32.26
N VAL A 34 31.50 -57.10 -31.72
CA VAL A 34 30.71 -57.15 -30.47
C VAL A 34 31.51 -56.63 -29.29
N SER A 35 32.81 -56.93 -29.23
CA SER A 35 33.69 -56.42 -28.18
C SER A 35 33.87 -54.89 -28.30
N GLY A 36 34.06 -54.39 -29.52
CA GLY A 36 34.15 -52.95 -29.79
C GLY A 36 32.85 -52.21 -29.43
N PHE A 37 31.69 -52.77 -29.80
CA PHE A 37 30.39 -52.20 -29.44
C PHE A 37 30.15 -52.20 -27.92
N ARG A 38 30.58 -53.27 -27.23
CA ARG A 38 30.52 -53.35 -25.77
C ARG A 38 31.37 -52.26 -25.13
N GLU A 39 32.60 -52.05 -25.61
CA GLU A 39 33.49 -51.00 -25.12
C GLU A 39 32.89 -49.60 -25.36
N GLU A 40 32.30 -49.36 -26.53
CA GLU A 40 31.64 -48.08 -26.85
C GLU A 40 30.44 -47.82 -25.92
N ILE A 41 29.59 -48.83 -25.68
CA ILE A 41 28.47 -48.71 -24.74
C ILE A 41 28.97 -48.41 -23.33
N VAL A 42 29.99 -49.13 -22.86
CA VAL A 42 30.54 -48.92 -21.51
C VAL A 42 31.08 -47.49 -21.40
N GLY A 43 31.83 -47.01 -22.39
CA GLY A 43 32.33 -45.63 -22.39
C GLY A 43 31.21 -44.59 -22.41
N ARG A 44 30.14 -44.81 -23.19
CA ARG A 44 28.96 -43.92 -23.18
C ARG A 44 28.23 -43.93 -21.83
N LEU A 45 28.09 -45.10 -21.19
CA LEU A 45 27.47 -45.22 -19.86
C LEU A 45 28.31 -44.54 -18.78
N GLU A 46 29.63 -44.67 -18.84
CA GLU A 46 30.54 -43.96 -17.93
C GLU A 46 30.45 -42.44 -18.11
N GLY A 47 30.40 -41.97 -19.37
CA GLY A 47 30.19 -40.56 -19.68
C GLY A 47 28.85 -40.02 -19.15
N LEU A 48 27.75 -40.75 -19.37
CA LEU A 48 26.44 -40.39 -18.84
C LEU A 48 26.41 -40.38 -17.30
N ASN A 49 27.12 -41.30 -16.66
CA ASN A 49 27.21 -41.34 -15.21
C ASN A 49 28.00 -40.14 -14.66
N ALA A 50 29.07 -39.73 -15.34
CA ALA A 50 29.81 -38.52 -14.99
C ALA A 50 28.95 -37.26 -15.16
N ASP A 51 28.23 -37.14 -16.27
CA ASP A 51 27.30 -36.03 -16.52
C ASP A 51 26.18 -35.99 -15.48
N LEU A 52 25.60 -37.15 -15.12
CA LEU A 52 24.57 -37.26 -14.10
C LEU A 52 25.08 -36.80 -12.73
N ASN A 53 26.28 -37.22 -12.33
CA ASN A 53 26.90 -36.76 -11.08
C ASN A 53 27.15 -35.25 -11.09
N GLY A 54 27.61 -34.69 -12.22
CA GLY A 54 27.80 -33.25 -12.37
C GLY A 54 26.49 -32.47 -12.30
N VAL A 55 25.40 -33.00 -12.87
CA VAL A 55 24.06 -32.39 -12.75
C VAL A 55 23.55 -32.48 -11.31
N THR A 56 23.69 -33.62 -10.64
CA THR A 56 23.27 -33.79 -9.24
C THR A 56 23.95 -32.76 -8.34
N GLN A 57 25.27 -32.59 -8.46
CA GLN A 57 25.99 -31.59 -7.66
C GLN A 57 25.50 -30.17 -7.93
N ARG A 58 25.29 -29.80 -9.20
CA ARG A 58 24.78 -28.47 -9.56
C ARG A 58 23.36 -28.22 -9.05
N VAL A 59 22.54 -29.26 -9.00
CA VAL A 59 21.18 -29.19 -8.45
C VAL A 59 21.24 -29.00 -6.94
N GLU A 60 22.06 -29.75 -6.21
CA GLU A 60 22.26 -29.57 -4.77
C GLU A 60 22.75 -28.15 -4.42
N GLU A 61 23.73 -27.63 -5.17
CA GLU A 61 24.21 -26.25 -5.00
C GLU A 61 23.11 -25.22 -5.29
N ALA A 62 22.28 -25.45 -6.30
CA ALA A 62 21.16 -24.57 -6.62
C ALA A 62 20.07 -24.62 -5.55
N GLU A 63 19.74 -25.81 -5.04
CA GLU A 63 18.79 -26.01 -3.95
C GLU A 63 19.23 -25.30 -2.67
N GLN A 64 20.51 -25.43 -2.29
CA GLN A 64 21.05 -24.72 -1.12
C GLN A 64 20.96 -23.21 -1.29
N ARG A 65 21.36 -22.68 -2.47
CA ARG A 65 21.25 -21.24 -2.74
C ARG A 65 19.81 -20.73 -2.73
N VAL A 66 18.86 -21.55 -3.15
CA VAL A 66 17.43 -21.21 -3.08
C VAL A 66 16.98 -21.19 -1.62
N ALA A 67 17.35 -22.17 -0.81
CA ALA A 67 17.03 -22.21 0.61
C ALA A 67 17.56 -20.97 1.35
N ASP A 68 18.83 -20.61 1.14
CA ASP A 68 19.45 -19.42 1.75
C ASP A 68 18.74 -18.12 1.31
N MET A 69 18.32 -18.05 0.04
CA MET A 69 17.59 -16.89 -0.49
C MET A 69 16.17 -16.80 0.08
N GLU A 70 15.52 -17.93 0.31
CA GLU A 70 14.18 -17.99 0.92
C GLU A 70 14.23 -17.55 2.38
N GLU A 71 15.24 -17.99 3.14
CA GLU A 71 15.49 -17.56 4.53
C GLU A 71 15.76 -16.06 4.58
N PHE A 72 16.70 -15.56 3.78
CA PHE A 72 16.98 -14.12 3.71
C PHE A 72 15.74 -13.32 3.29
N SER A 73 14.94 -13.83 2.34
CA SER A 73 13.70 -13.17 1.95
C SER A 73 12.67 -13.14 3.08
N ALA A 74 12.64 -14.13 3.97
CA ALA A 74 11.75 -14.13 5.13
C ALA A 74 12.20 -13.05 6.13
N ASP A 75 13.49 -13.01 6.47
CA ASP A 75 14.05 -12.01 7.38
C ASP A 75 13.82 -10.57 6.89
N VAL A 76 14.01 -10.33 5.59
CA VAL A 76 13.77 -9.02 4.98
C VAL A 76 12.28 -8.64 5.06
N LYS A 77 11.36 -9.60 4.89
CA LYS A 77 9.91 -9.33 5.01
C LYS A 77 9.56 -8.96 6.44
N ASP A 78 10.09 -9.67 7.42
CA ASP A 78 9.82 -9.42 8.84
C ASP A 78 10.37 -8.05 9.28
N ALA A 79 11.60 -7.73 8.86
CA ALA A 79 12.20 -6.41 9.11
C ALA A 79 11.40 -5.27 8.44
N LEU A 80 10.90 -5.50 7.22
CA LEU A 80 10.07 -4.54 6.50
C LEU A 80 8.72 -4.35 7.21
N GLU A 81 8.07 -5.42 7.64
CA GLU A 81 6.81 -5.35 8.36
C GLU A 81 6.96 -4.55 9.66
N HIS A 82 7.99 -4.86 10.46
CA HIS A 82 8.30 -4.13 11.68
C HIS A 82 8.55 -2.64 11.41
N THR A 83 9.30 -2.31 10.34
CA THR A 83 9.58 -0.92 9.96
C THR A 83 8.30 -0.17 9.56
N LEU A 84 7.40 -0.82 8.81
CA LEU A 84 6.12 -0.23 8.41
C LEU A 84 5.20 0.01 9.60
N GLN A 85 5.17 -0.92 10.56
CA GLN A 85 4.41 -0.74 11.81
C GLN A 85 4.94 0.44 12.61
N LEU A 86 6.27 0.54 12.77
CA LEU A 86 6.89 1.67 13.46
C LEU A 86 6.61 3.00 12.74
N GLN A 87 6.66 3.03 11.41
CA GLN A 87 6.34 4.21 10.63
C GLN A 87 4.90 4.68 10.86
N LEU A 88 3.94 3.76 10.90
CA LEU A 88 2.54 4.08 11.18
C LEU A 88 2.35 4.64 12.58
N GLU A 89 3.04 4.06 13.57
CA GLU A 89 3.00 4.55 14.94
C GLU A 89 3.59 5.96 15.05
N LEU A 90 4.75 6.20 14.43
CA LEU A 90 5.39 7.51 14.40
C LEU A 90 4.49 8.55 13.72
N GLN A 91 3.85 8.22 12.60
CA GLN A 91 2.90 9.12 11.94
C GLN A 91 1.71 9.45 12.83
N THR A 92 1.20 8.48 13.58
CA THR A 92 0.09 8.69 14.52
C THR A 92 0.52 9.61 15.68
N ARG A 93 1.70 9.36 16.26
CA ARG A 93 2.27 10.19 17.34
C ARG A 93 2.56 11.61 16.87
N LEU A 94 3.14 11.78 15.68
CA LEU A 94 3.39 13.10 15.08
C LEU A 94 2.07 13.85 14.86
N THR A 95 1.05 13.17 14.34
CA THR A 95 -0.28 13.78 14.15
C THR A 95 -0.89 14.22 15.48
N ASP A 96 -0.75 13.42 16.55
CA ASP A 96 -1.23 13.80 17.89
C ASP A 96 -0.48 15.00 18.46
N ILE A 97 0.85 15.02 18.34
CA ILE A 97 1.69 16.16 18.77
C ILE A 97 1.31 17.42 18.00
N GLU A 98 1.24 17.36 16.67
CA GLU A 98 0.83 18.50 15.84
C GLU A 98 -0.56 18.99 16.23
N SER A 99 -1.50 18.06 16.45
CA SER A 99 -2.87 18.39 16.85
C SER A 99 -2.88 19.09 18.20
N ARG A 100 -2.10 18.60 19.19
CA ARG A 100 -1.92 19.20 20.52
C ARG A 100 -1.33 20.60 20.45
N THR A 101 -0.28 20.79 19.67
CA THR A 101 0.39 22.09 19.48
C THR A 101 -0.54 23.10 18.82
N ARG A 102 -1.42 22.67 17.91
CA ARG A 102 -2.34 23.55 17.18
C ARG A 102 -3.69 23.76 17.88
N ARG A 103 -3.94 23.18 19.06
CA ARG A 103 -5.25 23.28 19.75
C ARG A 103 -5.68 24.71 20.03
N ASN A 104 -4.72 25.59 20.32
CA ASN A 104 -4.97 27.00 20.62
C ASN A 104 -4.96 27.89 19.38
N ASN A 105 -4.83 27.30 18.18
CA ASN A 105 -4.81 28.05 16.94
C ASN A 105 -6.22 28.14 16.36
N ILE A 106 -6.57 29.31 15.82
CA ILE A 106 -7.70 29.50 14.90
C ILE A 106 -7.14 29.95 13.55
N ARG A 107 -7.74 29.48 12.46
CA ARG A 107 -7.45 29.95 11.11
C ARG A 107 -8.67 30.66 10.53
N VAL A 108 -8.48 31.90 10.08
CA VAL A 108 -9.51 32.74 9.48
C VAL A 108 -9.24 32.90 7.99
N HIS A 109 -10.28 32.77 7.17
CA HIS A 109 -10.23 32.87 5.71
C HIS A 109 -11.06 34.06 5.22
N GLY A 110 -10.76 34.55 4.01
CA GLY A 110 -11.58 35.56 3.33
C GLY A 110 -11.28 37.03 3.69
N ILE A 111 -10.30 37.29 4.56
CA ILE A 111 -9.86 38.67 4.86
C ILE A 111 -9.01 39.15 3.69
N VAL A 112 -9.42 40.24 3.04
CA VAL A 112 -8.68 40.82 1.90
C VAL A 112 -7.26 41.22 2.35
N GLU A 113 -6.28 41.02 1.48
CA GLU A 113 -4.89 41.42 1.75
C GLU A 113 -4.81 42.94 1.97
N GLU A 114 -3.88 43.42 2.79
CA GLU A 114 -3.56 44.85 3.06
C GLU A 114 -4.59 45.65 3.87
N VAL A 115 -5.75 45.08 4.22
CA VAL A 115 -6.73 45.74 5.11
C VAL A 115 -6.24 45.86 6.57
N GLU A 116 -5.23 45.06 6.92
CA GLU A 116 -4.73 44.90 8.28
C GLU A 116 -3.89 46.08 8.79
N GLY A 117 -3.42 46.93 7.88
CA GLY A 117 -2.51 48.03 8.21
C GLY A 117 -1.18 47.55 8.79
N THR A 118 -0.70 48.23 9.83
CA THR A 118 0.65 48.04 10.39
C THR A 118 0.78 46.77 11.26
N SER A 119 -0.30 46.31 11.91
CA SER A 119 -0.28 45.16 12.82
C SER A 119 -1.50 44.27 12.63
N VAL A 120 -1.26 43.07 12.09
CA VAL A 120 -2.29 42.03 11.91
C VAL A 120 -2.92 41.63 13.24
N GLN A 121 -2.16 41.68 14.34
CA GLN A 121 -2.66 41.34 15.67
C GLN A 121 -3.72 42.32 16.15
N THR A 122 -3.44 43.62 16.09
CA THR A 122 -4.36 44.66 16.55
C THR A 122 -5.62 44.68 15.69
N PHE A 123 -5.47 44.54 14.37
CA PHE A 123 -6.60 44.41 13.45
C PHE A 123 -7.51 43.23 13.82
N MET A 124 -6.93 42.04 14.02
CA MET A 124 -7.73 40.86 14.36
C MET A 124 -8.38 40.95 15.73
N GLU A 125 -7.75 41.61 16.70
CA GLU A 125 -8.35 41.82 18.01
C GLU A 125 -9.60 42.70 17.92
N THR A 126 -9.51 43.84 17.22
CA THR A 126 -10.66 44.73 16.98
C THR A 126 -11.73 44.03 16.15
N PHE A 127 -11.35 43.33 15.07
CA PHE A 127 -12.26 42.61 14.20
C PHE A 127 -13.08 41.58 14.98
N ILE A 128 -12.43 40.74 15.80
CA ILE A 128 -13.13 39.72 16.59
C ILE A 128 -14.06 40.36 17.63
N LYS A 129 -13.62 41.40 18.33
CA LYS A 129 -14.42 42.10 19.34
C LYS A 129 -15.69 42.72 18.73
N THR A 130 -15.56 43.38 17.58
CA THR A 130 -16.67 44.02 16.86
C THR A 130 -17.62 42.99 16.27
N GLU A 131 -17.12 42.04 15.48
CA GLU A 131 -17.96 41.06 14.78
C GLU A 131 -18.67 40.09 15.73
N LEU A 132 -18.01 39.68 16.82
CA LEU A 132 -18.60 38.76 17.79
C LEU A 132 -19.34 39.46 18.93
N ALA A 133 -19.35 40.80 18.98
CA ALA A 133 -19.92 41.59 20.07
C ALA A 133 -19.38 41.14 21.46
N LEU A 134 -18.05 41.02 21.56
CA LEU A 134 -17.32 40.63 22.78
C LEU A 134 -16.38 41.75 23.25
N PRO A 135 -16.87 42.98 23.53
CA PRO A 135 -16.01 44.14 23.77
C PRO A 135 -15.18 44.02 25.07
N GLU A 136 -15.71 43.38 26.11
CA GLU A 136 -15.09 43.29 27.44
C GLU A 136 -14.10 42.12 27.59
N VAL A 137 -14.04 41.20 26.62
CA VAL A 137 -13.21 40.00 26.73
C VAL A 137 -11.77 40.31 26.32
N ASN A 138 -10.83 40.02 27.22
CA ASN A 138 -9.41 40.02 26.91
C ASN A 138 -9.07 38.78 26.09
N LEU A 139 -8.76 38.98 24.80
CA LEU A 139 -8.50 37.87 23.88
C LEU A 139 -7.11 37.23 24.06
N SER A 140 -6.17 37.90 24.73
CA SER A 140 -4.81 37.40 25.04
C SER A 140 -4.17 36.65 23.86
N ILE A 141 -4.12 37.32 22.70
CA ILE A 141 -3.51 36.79 21.48
C ILE A 141 -1.99 36.88 21.64
N GLN A 142 -1.29 35.75 21.60
CA GLN A 142 0.17 35.74 21.71
C GLN A 142 0.85 35.84 20.34
N ARG A 143 0.26 35.27 19.27
CA ARG A 143 0.77 35.43 17.90
C ARG A 143 -0.38 35.54 16.91
N CYS A 144 -0.26 36.46 15.95
CA CYS A 144 -1.19 36.60 14.84
C CYS A 144 -0.40 36.92 13.58
N HIS A 145 -0.59 36.12 12.53
CA HIS A 145 0.12 36.32 11.27
C HIS A 145 -0.64 35.71 10.09
N ARG A 146 -0.42 36.25 8.89
CA ARG A 146 -0.83 35.61 7.64
C ARG A 146 -0.06 34.30 7.44
N SER A 147 -0.68 33.34 6.77
CA SER A 147 -0.02 32.09 6.41
C SER A 147 1.25 32.36 5.60
N LEU A 148 2.31 31.65 5.94
CA LEU A 148 3.60 31.73 5.26
C LEU A 148 3.43 31.24 3.83
N GLY A 149 3.50 32.18 2.88
CA GLY A 149 3.33 31.94 1.45
C GLY A 149 3.40 33.26 0.68
N PRO A 150 3.76 33.24 -0.61
CA PRO A 150 3.82 34.44 -1.44
C PRO A 150 2.45 35.12 -1.51
N LYS A 151 2.44 36.46 -1.65
CA LYS A 151 1.20 37.22 -1.80
C LYS A 151 0.49 36.74 -3.08
N PRO A 152 -0.79 36.33 -3.01
CA PRO A 152 -1.53 35.89 -4.17
C PRO A 152 -1.78 37.06 -5.13
N PRO A 153 -1.92 36.80 -6.44
CA PRO A 153 -2.23 37.84 -7.42
C PRO A 153 -3.63 38.44 -7.19
N GLN A 154 -3.85 39.64 -7.74
CA GLN A 154 -5.13 40.35 -7.61
C GLN A 154 -6.27 39.50 -8.20
N GLY A 155 -7.29 39.22 -7.39
CA GLY A 155 -8.43 38.37 -7.76
C GLY A 155 -8.32 36.90 -7.33
N ALA A 156 -7.17 36.44 -6.87
CA ALA A 156 -7.03 35.13 -6.24
C ALA A 156 -7.44 35.16 -4.76
N ASN A 157 -7.71 33.98 -4.19
CA ASN A 157 -8.11 33.85 -2.79
C ASN A 157 -7.04 34.42 -1.84
N PRO A 158 -7.41 35.31 -0.90
CA PRO A 158 -6.44 35.89 0.03
C PRO A 158 -5.88 34.83 1.00
N ARG A 159 -4.67 35.06 1.51
CA ARG A 159 -4.02 34.14 2.47
C ARG A 159 -4.80 34.08 3.77
N SER A 160 -4.87 32.90 4.37
CA SER A 160 -5.50 32.76 5.68
C SER A 160 -4.68 33.44 6.78
N ILE A 161 -5.34 33.92 7.83
CA ILE A 161 -4.68 34.42 9.03
C ILE A 161 -4.71 33.33 10.09
N VAL A 162 -3.59 33.08 10.73
CA VAL A 162 -3.45 32.14 11.85
C VAL A 162 -3.27 32.93 13.14
N ILE A 163 -4.20 32.70 14.07
CA ILE A 163 -4.24 33.33 15.40
C ILE A 163 -3.91 32.27 16.43
N TYR A 164 -2.98 32.57 17.33
CA TYR A 164 -2.61 31.74 18.47
C TYR A 164 -3.01 32.42 19.77
N PHE A 165 -3.93 31.78 20.50
CA PHE A 165 -4.43 32.24 21.80
C PHE A 165 -3.56 31.70 22.93
N GLN A 166 -3.34 32.51 23.97
CA GLN A 166 -2.65 32.07 25.17
C GLN A 166 -3.47 31.02 25.95
N GLU A 167 -4.78 31.23 26.04
CA GLU A 167 -5.71 30.36 26.78
C GLU A 167 -6.68 29.62 25.86
N PHE A 168 -6.83 28.32 26.10
CA PHE A 168 -7.77 27.47 25.34
C PHE A 168 -9.24 27.91 25.53
N LYS A 169 -9.60 28.33 26.75
CA LYS A 169 -10.98 28.77 27.08
C LYS A 169 -11.41 29.97 26.24
N THR A 170 -10.51 30.95 26.06
CA THR A 170 -10.74 32.13 25.23
C THR A 170 -10.96 31.75 23.77
N LYS A 171 -10.12 30.84 23.23
CA LYS A 171 -10.26 30.29 21.88
C LYS A 171 -11.62 29.60 21.68
N GLU A 172 -12.06 28.80 22.65
CA GLU A 172 -13.40 28.17 22.59
C GLU A 172 -14.53 29.19 22.66
N LEU A 173 -14.45 30.21 23.52
CA LEU A 173 -15.47 31.25 23.63
C LEU A 173 -15.64 32.00 22.30
N VAL A 174 -14.53 32.35 21.65
CA VAL A 174 -14.51 32.98 20.33
C VAL A 174 -15.18 32.06 19.31
N LEU A 175 -14.80 30.78 19.24
CA LEU A 175 -15.41 29.82 18.31
C LEU A 175 -16.92 29.63 18.56
N ARG A 176 -17.35 29.45 19.81
CA ARG A 176 -18.77 29.30 20.15
C ARG A 176 -19.58 30.56 19.81
N SER A 177 -19.00 31.74 20.01
CA SER A 177 -19.67 33.01 19.67
C SER A 177 -19.74 33.22 18.16
N ALA A 178 -18.69 32.85 17.43
CA ALA A 178 -18.69 32.85 15.98
C ALA A 178 -19.74 31.86 15.43
N TRP A 179 -19.81 30.64 15.96
CA TRP A 179 -20.80 29.65 15.52
C TRP A 179 -22.24 30.04 15.85
N ARG A 180 -22.49 30.74 16.97
CA ARG A 180 -23.82 31.30 17.27
C ARG A 180 -24.27 32.34 16.26
N LYS A 181 -23.34 33.08 15.65
CA LYS A 181 -23.63 34.05 14.58
C LYS A 181 -23.47 33.45 13.18
N ALA A 182 -22.92 32.24 13.07
CA ALA A 182 -22.61 31.64 11.78
C ALA A 182 -23.90 31.18 11.11
N LYS A 183 -24.05 31.58 9.85
CA LYS A 183 -25.13 31.10 9.01
C LYS A 183 -24.75 29.76 8.39
N LEU A 184 -25.61 28.76 8.51
CA LEU A 184 -25.43 27.43 7.94
C LEU A 184 -25.74 27.48 6.45
N ARG A 185 -24.74 27.23 5.60
CA ARG A 185 -24.99 27.04 4.17
C ARG A 185 -25.19 25.55 3.88
N VAL A 186 -26.38 25.17 3.43
CA VAL A 186 -26.69 23.82 2.97
C VAL A 186 -26.70 23.83 1.45
N PHE A 187 -25.97 22.91 0.84
CA PHE A 187 -25.99 22.68 -0.60
C PHE A 187 -26.97 21.55 -0.89
N TYR A 188 -28.03 21.86 -1.63
CA TYR A 188 -28.95 20.86 -2.13
C TYR A 188 -28.38 20.29 -3.43
N GLY A 189 -28.47 18.98 -3.61
CA GLY A 189 -27.96 18.30 -4.80
C GLY A 189 -28.75 18.71 -6.04
N GLY A 190 -28.18 19.61 -6.82
CA GLY A 190 -28.74 20.15 -8.06
C GLY A 190 -28.12 21.53 -8.32
N ASP A 191 -27.70 21.79 -9.56
CA ASP A 191 -26.94 22.96 -10.01
C ASP A 191 -27.09 24.23 -9.16
N GLY A 192 -26.18 24.41 -8.20
CA GLY A 192 -25.99 25.67 -7.48
C GLY A 192 -27.04 26.04 -6.43
N ASP A 193 -28.02 25.19 -6.10
CA ASP A 193 -29.04 25.53 -5.11
C ASP A 193 -28.48 25.42 -3.69
N SER A 194 -27.86 26.51 -3.21
CA SER A 194 -27.36 26.64 -1.84
C SER A 194 -28.22 27.62 -1.06
N ALA A 195 -28.80 27.17 0.05
CA ALA A 195 -29.52 28.04 0.97
C ALA A 195 -28.69 28.30 2.21
N VAL A 196 -28.85 29.50 2.76
CA VAL A 196 -28.11 29.98 3.93
C VAL A 196 -29.11 30.23 5.06
N TYR A 197 -29.03 29.42 6.10
CA TYR A 197 -29.91 29.44 7.28
C TYR A 197 -29.23 30.15 8.43
N ASN A 198 -30.01 30.85 9.25
CA ASN A 198 -29.46 31.53 10.43
C ASN A 198 -29.36 30.61 11.65
N SER A 199 -30.07 29.47 11.64
CA SER A 199 -30.09 28.49 12.74
C SER A 199 -30.16 27.06 12.19
N ALA A 200 -29.71 26.08 12.99
CA ALA A 200 -29.85 24.66 12.68
C ALA A 200 -31.32 24.22 12.62
N GLU A 201 -32.19 24.85 13.42
CA GLU A 201 -33.63 24.58 13.45
C GLU A 201 -34.29 24.99 12.12
N ASP A 202 -33.98 26.20 11.65
CA ASP A 202 -34.43 26.77 10.37
C ASP A 202 -33.99 25.88 9.18
N ALA A 203 -32.74 25.41 9.19
CA ALA A 203 -32.26 24.46 8.20
C ALA A 203 -33.00 23.11 8.24
N THR A 204 -33.32 22.62 9.45
CA THR A 204 -34.02 21.35 9.66
C THR A 204 -35.48 21.45 9.22
N GLU A 205 -36.14 22.59 9.45
CA GLU A 205 -37.49 22.85 8.96
C GLU A 205 -37.54 22.93 7.43
N ASP A 206 -36.58 23.60 6.79
CA ASP A 206 -36.52 23.63 5.33
C ASP A 206 -36.24 22.24 4.75
N LEU A 207 -35.34 21.46 5.35
CA LEU A 207 -35.10 20.06 4.97
C LEU A 207 -36.36 19.20 5.11
N LYS A 208 -37.16 19.41 6.16
CA LYS A 208 -38.48 18.76 6.32
C LYS A 208 -39.48 19.22 5.25
N ARG A 209 -39.56 20.53 4.96
CA ARG A 209 -40.42 21.08 3.90
C ARG A 209 -40.07 20.52 2.52
N ARG A 210 -38.78 20.32 2.23
CA ARG A 210 -38.27 19.73 0.99
C ARG A 210 -38.36 18.21 0.94
N GLY A 211 -38.89 17.56 1.99
CA GLY A 211 -39.05 16.10 2.04
C GLY A 211 -37.73 15.31 2.18
N LEU A 212 -36.63 15.99 2.53
CA LEU A 212 -35.30 15.38 2.69
C LEU A 212 -35.11 14.73 4.07
N LEU A 213 -36.02 14.98 5.02
CA LEU A 213 -36.08 14.35 6.33
C LEU A 213 -37.43 13.66 6.52
N SER A 214 -37.47 12.33 6.40
CA SER A 214 -38.62 11.51 6.83
C SER A 214 -38.59 11.35 8.35
N GLY A 215 -39.71 11.67 9.02
CA GLY A 215 -39.79 11.83 10.47
C GLY A 215 -39.34 10.62 11.30
N VAL A 216 -38.17 10.73 11.94
CA VAL A 216 -37.81 10.03 13.19
C VAL A 216 -36.93 10.95 14.04
N ALA A 217 -37.47 12.09 14.48
CA ALA A 217 -36.75 12.99 15.40
C ALA A 217 -37.73 13.73 16.32
N GLY A 218 -38.72 13.02 16.86
CA GLY A 218 -39.76 13.59 17.73
C GLY A 218 -40.09 12.79 18.98
N ALA A 219 -39.41 11.67 19.26
CA ALA A 219 -39.73 10.82 20.41
C ALA A 219 -38.47 10.21 21.03
N ALA A 220 -37.59 11.05 21.60
CA ALA A 220 -36.55 10.63 22.55
C ALA A 220 -35.82 11.87 23.13
N VAL A 221 -36.54 12.78 23.80
CA VAL A 221 -35.90 13.88 24.57
C VAL A 221 -36.38 13.95 26.02
N GLU A 222 -37.33 13.11 26.44
CA GLU A 222 -37.73 12.98 27.85
C GLU A 222 -37.31 11.62 28.42
N GLU A 223 -36.01 11.47 28.68
CA GLU A 223 -35.44 10.67 29.78
C GLU A 223 -33.94 10.59 29.56
N MET A 224 -33.21 11.63 29.97
CA MET A 224 -31.78 11.51 30.34
C MET A 224 -31.34 12.79 31.05
N VAL A 225 -32.01 13.08 32.17
CA VAL A 225 -31.40 13.85 33.25
C VAL A 225 -31.42 12.94 34.47
N THR A 226 -30.37 12.14 34.62
CA THR A 226 -29.69 11.93 35.92
C THR A 226 -28.37 11.18 35.70
N SER A 227 -27.32 11.86 36.17
CA SER A 227 -26.01 11.34 36.56
C SER A 227 -24.87 11.25 35.53
N PRO A 228 -23.64 11.55 35.99
CA PRO A 228 -22.68 12.34 35.22
C PRO A 228 -21.43 11.52 34.91
N ASP A 229 -21.06 11.39 33.63
CA ASP A 229 -19.65 11.36 33.23
C ASP A 229 -19.52 11.25 31.70
N GLY A 230 -18.77 12.19 31.11
CA GLY A 230 -17.96 11.89 29.93
C GLY A 230 -18.54 12.09 28.52
N ALA A 231 -19.41 13.06 28.25
CA ALA A 231 -19.78 13.40 26.87
C ALA A 231 -18.78 14.39 26.22
N ARG A 232 -17.73 13.86 25.57
CA ARG A 232 -16.95 14.58 24.55
C ARG A 232 -17.52 14.25 23.17
N GLY A 233 -18.48 15.06 22.71
CA GLY A 233 -19.03 14.99 21.36
C GLY A 233 -18.58 16.19 20.52
N ASP A 234 -17.35 16.17 20.02
CA ASP A 234 -16.94 17.10 18.96
C ASP A 234 -17.37 16.52 17.61
N GLY A 235 -18.50 17.03 17.11
CA GLY A 235 -18.99 16.82 15.76
C GLY A 235 -18.16 17.60 14.74
N PHE A 236 -16.97 17.09 14.43
CA PHE A 236 -16.33 17.23 13.12
C PHE A 236 -15.70 15.88 12.80
N THR A 237 -16.50 14.98 12.22
CA THR A 237 -15.94 13.79 11.57
C THR A 237 -15.23 14.27 10.32
N ARG A 238 -13.92 14.48 10.43
CA ARG A 238 -13.03 14.30 9.28
C ARG A 238 -13.40 12.93 8.73
N VAL A 239 -13.80 12.84 7.47
CA VAL A 239 -14.01 11.56 6.78
C VAL A 239 -12.64 10.91 6.54
N THR A 240 -11.89 10.66 7.62
CA THR A 240 -10.96 9.56 7.67
C THR A 240 -11.84 8.37 7.98
N ARG A 241 -12.26 7.65 6.93
CA ARG A 241 -12.76 6.29 7.07
C ARG A 241 -11.70 5.58 7.92
N LYS A 242 -11.96 5.38 9.22
CA LYS A 242 -11.14 4.48 10.04
C LYS A 242 -11.33 3.13 9.40
N ARG A 243 -10.43 2.80 8.48
CA ARG A 243 -10.49 1.53 7.77
C ARG A 243 -10.39 0.45 8.83
N SER A 244 -11.33 -0.50 8.81
CA SER A 244 -11.27 -1.62 9.74
C SER A 244 -9.93 -2.33 9.57
N LYS A 245 -9.46 -3.04 10.60
CA LYS A 245 -8.22 -3.85 10.49
C LYS A 245 -8.29 -4.79 9.27
N GLU A 246 -9.50 -5.28 8.95
CA GLU A 246 -9.80 -6.12 7.79
C GLU A 246 -9.69 -5.38 6.44
N GLU A 247 -10.07 -4.10 6.37
CA GLU A 247 -9.88 -3.30 5.16
C GLU A 247 -8.39 -2.98 4.94
N LEU A 248 -7.64 -2.70 6.01
CA LEU A 248 -6.20 -2.49 5.96
C LEU A 248 -5.45 -3.74 5.49
N THR A 249 -5.79 -4.93 6.02
CA THR A 249 -5.20 -6.20 5.56
C THR A 249 -5.55 -6.49 4.10
N ARG A 250 -6.77 -6.21 3.64
CA ARG A 250 -7.15 -6.33 2.22
C ARG A 250 -6.31 -5.42 1.32
N ILE A 251 -6.11 -4.16 1.70
CA ILE A 251 -5.30 -3.21 0.91
C ILE A 251 -3.84 -3.66 0.86
N ILE A 252 -3.29 -4.16 1.96
CA ILE A 252 -1.92 -4.68 2.01
C ILE A 252 -1.79 -5.91 1.10
N GLN A 253 -2.74 -6.85 1.17
CA GLN A 253 -2.77 -8.01 0.28
C GLN A 253 -2.90 -7.62 -1.19
N GLU A 254 -3.70 -6.60 -1.52
CA GLU A 254 -3.89 -6.12 -2.88
C GLU A 254 -2.62 -5.44 -3.43
N LYS A 255 -1.93 -4.64 -2.61
CA LYS A 255 -0.62 -4.05 -2.97
C LYS A 255 0.46 -5.11 -3.15
N LEU A 256 0.45 -6.18 -2.34
CA LEU A 256 1.38 -7.31 -2.49
C LEU A 256 1.11 -8.15 -3.75
N LYS A 257 -0.12 -8.15 -4.29
CA LYS A 257 -0.43 -8.82 -5.57
C LYS A 257 0.21 -8.12 -6.77
N VAL A 258 0.41 -6.80 -6.71
CA VAL A 258 1.14 -6.06 -7.75
C VAL A 258 2.59 -6.50 -7.81
N PHE A 259 3.22 -6.74 -6.65
CA PHE A 259 4.59 -7.28 -6.57
C PHE A 259 4.72 -8.72 -7.07
N ARG A 260 3.67 -9.54 -6.95
CA ARG A 260 3.64 -10.90 -7.48
C ARG A 260 3.50 -10.98 -9.01
N ARG A 261 3.07 -9.92 -9.70
CA ARG A 261 2.92 -9.90 -11.17
C ARG A 261 4.22 -9.74 -11.95
N ASP A 262 5.32 -9.36 -11.28
CA ASP A 262 6.62 -9.18 -11.95
C ASP A 262 7.52 -10.43 -11.94
N GLN A 263 7.19 -11.42 -11.11
CA GLN A 263 7.92 -12.69 -11.05
C GLN A 263 7.55 -13.62 -12.24
N THR A 264 6.31 -13.58 -12.73
CA THR A 264 5.88 -14.42 -13.86
C THR A 264 6.30 -13.90 -15.23
N LYS A 265 6.60 -12.60 -15.36
CA LYS A 265 7.13 -12.03 -16.62
C LYS A 265 8.64 -12.23 -16.80
N ARG A 266 9.37 -12.61 -15.75
CA ARG A 266 10.82 -12.91 -15.83
C ARG A 266 11.16 -14.35 -16.22
N LEU A 267 10.16 -15.23 -16.33
CA LEU A 267 10.33 -16.64 -16.74
C LEU A 267 9.95 -16.89 -18.22
N ALA A 268 9.72 -15.84 -19.00
CA ALA A 268 9.31 -15.93 -20.41
C ALA A 268 10.34 -15.34 -21.40
N HIS A 269 11.60 -15.22 -21.00
CA HIS A 269 12.71 -14.87 -21.88
C HIS A 269 13.87 -15.85 -21.72
#